data_AF-A0A813JAY7-F1
#
_entry.id   AF-A0A813JAY7-F1
#
_cell.length_a   1.000
_cell.length_b   1.000
_cell.length_c   1.000
_cell.angle_alpha   90.00
_cell.angle_beta   90.00
_cell.angle_gamma   90.00
#
_symmetry.space_group_name_H-M   'P 1'
#
loop_
_entity.id
_entity.type
_entity.pdbx_description
1 polymer ?
#
loop_
_entity_poly.entity_id
_entity_poly.type
_entity_poly.pdbx_seq_one_letter_code
_entity_poly.pdbx_strand_id
1 'polypeptide(L)'
;MGAAQPSSGGISRPGEVIHRQKWARSGLTEATFFDVYEVGDLLGSGSFGQVRNCWLVNDPEKQKLAVKAIDTKSELFETAGPLISARKEANILKSVQHPNIVELFEVFEK
;
A
#
# COMPACT_ATOMS: atom_id res chain seq x y z
N MET A 1 -11.45 33.15 -39.43
CA MET A 1 -12.29 33.01 -38.23
C MET A 1 -11.96 31.65 -37.61
N GLY A 2 -11.07 31.64 -36.62
CA GLY A 2 -10.54 30.42 -36.00
C GLY A 2 -11.44 29.94 -34.88
N ALA A 3 -11.88 28.68 -34.94
CA ALA A 3 -12.56 28.03 -33.84
C ALA A 3 -11.52 27.60 -32.79
N ALA A 4 -11.64 28.13 -31.58
CA ALA A 4 -10.81 27.79 -30.44
C ALA A 4 -11.01 26.31 -30.05
N GLN A 5 -9.91 25.59 -29.89
CA GLN A 5 -9.90 24.26 -29.31
C GLN A 5 -10.26 24.34 -27.81
N PRO A 6 -11.00 23.36 -27.26
CA PRO A 6 -11.21 23.29 -25.82
C PRO A 6 -9.90 22.89 -25.13
N SER A 7 -9.42 23.78 -24.26
CA SER A 7 -8.24 23.61 -23.43
C SER A 7 -8.40 22.43 -22.47
N SER A 8 -7.47 21.49 -22.56
CA SER A 8 -7.19 20.45 -21.58
C SER A 8 -6.82 21.06 -20.23
N GLY A 9 -7.75 21.04 -19.29
CA GLY A 9 -7.55 21.49 -17.91
C GLY A 9 -8.26 20.56 -16.93
N GLY A 10 -7.94 19.27 -17.00
CA GLY A 10 -8.38 18.32 -15.98
C GLY A 10 -7.65 18.62 -14.67
N ILE A 11 -8.37 19.19 -13.70
CA ILE A 11 -7.88 19.32 -12.33
C ILE A 11 -7.83 17.90 -11.76
N SER A 12 -6.64 17.31 -11.73
CA SER A 12 -6.43 16.01 -11.07
C SER A 12 -6.85 16.13 -9.60
N ARG A 13 -7.83 15.34 -9.19
CA ARG A 13 -8.30 15.33 -7.79
C ARG A 13 -7.16 14.76 -6.92
N PRO A 14 -6.84 15.37 -5.77
CA PRO A 14 -5.92 14.77 -4.81
C PRO A 14 -6.52 13.44 -4.33
N GLY A 15 -6.03 12.32 -4.89
CA GLY A 15 -6.53 10.96 -4.62
C GLY A 15 -6.81 10.11 -5.86
N GLU A 16 -6.88 10.67 -7.07
CA GLU A 16 -7.24 9.91 -8.28
C GLU A 16 -6.06 9.16 -8.92
N VAL A 17 -4.83 9.45 -8.49
CA VAL A 17 -3.60 8.95 -9.13
C VAL A 17 -3.26 7.50 -8.72
N ILE A 18 -3.66 7.06 -7.52
CA ILE A 18 -3.19 5.76 -6.98
C ILE A 18 -3.84 4.56 -7.70
N HIS A 19 -5.04 4.74 -8.26
CA HIS A 19 -5.87 3.62 -8.74
C HIS A 19 -5.53 3.14 -10.17
N ARG A 20 -4.56 3.75 -10.86
CA ARG A 20 -4.34 3.47 -12.30
C ARG A 20 -3.08 2.68 -12.66
N GLN A 21 -2.19 2.42 -11.70
CA GLN A 21 -1.13 1.44 -11.88
C GLN A 21 -1.44 0.21 -11.03
N LYS A 22 -2.35 -0.63 -11.56
CA LYS A 22 -2.13 -2.08 -11.53
C LYS A 22 -0.83 -2.35 -12.28
N TRP A 23 0.31 -2.06 -11.66
CA TRP A 23 1.60 -2.31 -12.26
C TRP A 23 1.70 -3.82 -12.50
N ALA A 24 2.06 -4.14 -13.73
CA ALA A 24 1.99 -5.45 -14.34
C ALA A 24 2.66 -6.53 -13.49
N ARG A 25 1.90 -7.24 -12.64
CA ARG A 25 2.35 -8.48 -12.01
C ARG A 25 2.34 -9.68 -12.97
N SER A 26 2.42 -9.44 -14.28
CA SER A 26 2.35 -10.51 -15.29
C SER A 26 3.71 -11.16 -15.57
N GLY A 27 4.75 -10.97 -14.75
CA GLY A 27 6.07 -11.56 -15.03
C GLY A 27 7.11 -11.62 -13.90
N LEU A 28 6.83 -11.21 -12.66
CA LEU A 28 7.79 -11.29 -11.56
C LEU A 28 7.25 -12.22 -10.48
N THR A 29 7.75 -13.46 -10.46
CA THR A 29 7.30 -14.49 -9.52
C THR A 29 7.87 -14.33 -8.10
N GLU A 30 8.76 -13.37 -7.82
CA GLU A 30 9.44 -13.26 -6.51
C GLU A 30 9.82 -11.82 -6.06
N ALA A 31 9.13 -10.77 -6.50
CA ALA A 31 9.45 -9.41 -6.02
C ALA A 31 9.15 -9.26 -4.51
N THR A 32 10.15 -8.80 -3.74
CA THR A 32 10.01 -8.50 -2.32
C THR A 32 9.44 -7.10 -2.11
N PHE A 33 8.93 -6.80 -0.90
CA PHE A 33 8.45 -5.46 -0.56
C PHE A 33 9.50 -4.37 -0.83
N PHE A 34 10.77 -4.65 -0.52
CA PHE A 34 11.87 -3.69 -0.67
C PHE A 34 12.29 -3.44 -2.11
N ASP A 35 11.88 -4.29 -3.05
CA ASP A 35 12.11 -4.06 -4.49
C ASP A 35 11.13 -3.03 -5.06
N VAL A 36 10.00 -2.82 -4.36
CA VAL A 36 8.89 -1.99 -4.84
C VAL A 36 8.77 -0.70 -4.04
N TYR A 37 9.00 -0.76 -2.72
CA TYR A 37 8.80 0.37 -1.81
C TYR A 37 10.06 0.71 -1.00
N GLU A 38 10.28 2.00 -0.82
CA GLU A 38 11.23 2.55 0.14
C GLU A 38 10.50 2.85 1.46
N VAL A 39 11.14 2.60 2.61
CA VAL A 39 10.56 2.81 3.95
C VAL A 39 11.09 4.10 4.55
N GLY A 40 10.18 4.91 5.09
CA GLY A 40 10.48 6.13 5.83
C GLY A 40 10.22 6.01 7.34
N ASP A 41 9.81 7.14 7.90
CA ASP A 41 9.65 7.34 9.35
C ASP A 41 8.60 6.43 10.00
N LEU A 42 8.78 6.17 11.29
CA LEU A 42 7.80 5.48 12.13
C LEU A 42 6.57 6.37 12.35
N LEU A 43 5.39 5.86 11.97
CA LEU A 43 4.10 6.49 12.24
C LEU A 43 3.50 6.02 13.56
N GLY A 44 3.73 4.75 13.93
CA GLY A 44 3.25 4.19 15.19
C GLY A 44 3.77 2.79 15.46
N SER A 45 3.74 2.38 16.72
CA SER A 45 4.13 1.04 17.16
C SER A 45 3.13 0.51 18.20
N GLY A 46 2.96 -0.80 18.24
CA GLY A 46 2.08 -1.46 19.20
C GLY A 46 2.21 -2.97 19.18
N SER A 47 1.28 -3.64 19.87
CA SER A 47 1.24 -5.11 19.95
C SER A 47 1.10 -5.82 18.60
N PHE A 48 0.61 -5.11 17.58
CA PHE A 48 0.37 -5.63 16.23
C PHE A 48 1.48 -5.29 15.23
N GLY A 49 2.64 -4.84 15.72
CA GLY A 49 3.79 -4.48 14.90
C GLY A 49 4.02 -2.96 14.78
N GLN A 50 4.73 -2.57 13.74
CA GLN A 50 5.09 -1.17 13.47
C GLN A 50 4.42 -0.68 12.19
N VAL A 51 3.93 0.56 12.21
CA VAL A 51 3.44 1.26 11.03
C VAL A 51 4.44 2.33 10.65
N ARG A 52 4.90 2.33 9.39
CA ARG A 52 5.87 3.29 8.85
C ARG A 52 5.35 3.95 7.59
N ASN A 53 5.85 5.14 7.29
CA ASN A 53 5.70 5.73 5.97
C ASN A 53 6.41 4.87 4.92
N CYS A 54 5.87 4.80 3.72
CA CYS A 54 6.55 4.26 2.55
C CYS A 54 6.12 4.97 1.27
N TRP A 55 6.88 4.81 0.20
CA TRP A 55 6.58 5.29 -1.14
C TRP A 55 7.20 4.34 -2.16
N LEU A 56 6.70 4.35 -3.39
CA LEU A 56 7.26 3.54 -4.46
C LEU A 56 8.68 4.00 -4.79
N VAL A 57 9.61 3.06 -5.00
CA VAL A 57 11.03 3.37 -5.27
C VAL A 57 11.22 4.29 -6.48
N ASN A 58 10.36 4.13 -7.50
CA ASN A 58 10.45 4.88 -8.75
C ASN A 58 9.38 5.98 -8.89
N ASP A 59 8.72 6.36 -7.80
CA ASP A 59 7.73 7.45 -7.83
C ASP A 59 8.40 8.81 -7.58
N PRO A 60 8.45 9.70 -8.59
CA PRO A 60 9.04 11.04 -8.43
C PRO A 60 8.26 11.93 -7.47
N GLU A 61 6.95 11.70 -7.28
CA GLU A 61 6.12 12.48 -6.36
C GLU A 61 6.24 12.01 -4.91
N LYS A 62 6.88 10.84 -4.69
CA LYS A 62 7.02 10.17 -3.39
C LYS A 62 5.71 10.17 -2.62
N GLN A 63 4.64 9.72 -3.27
CA GLN A 63 3.33 9.69 -2.64
C GLN A 63 3.38 8.80 -1.38
N LYS A 64 3.01 9.40 -0.25
CA LYS A 64 3.11 8.74 1.06
C LYS A 64 2.01 7.69 1.23
N LEU A 65 2.45 6.47 1.49
CA LEU A 65 1.66 5.33 1.90
C LEU A 65 2.08 4.92 3.32
N ALA A 66 1.28 4.05 3.94
CA ALA A 66 1.62 3.43 5.21
C ALA A 66 1.83 1.93 5.03
N VAL A 67 2.91 1.39 5.61
CA VAL A 67 3.17 -0.05 5.69
C VAL A 67 3.09 -0.51 7.14
N LYS A 68 2.29 -1.54 7.39
CA LYS A 68 2.24 -2.24 8.69
C LYS A 68 3.16 -3.47 8.62
N ALA A 69 4.31 -3.40 9.28
CA ALA A 69 5.26 -4.50 9.41
C ALA A 69 4.91 -5.36 10.63
N ILE A 70 4.73 -6.66 10.39
CA ILE A 70 4.37 -7.65 11.39
C ILE A 70 5.49 -8.69 11.45
N ASP A 71 6.03 -8.94 12.64
CA ASP A 71 7.07 -9.95 12.85
C ASP A 71 6.45 -11.35 12.89
N THR A 72 6.55 -12.07 11.77
CA THR A 72 6.01 -13.44 11.63
C THR A 72 6.89 -14.51 12.23
N LYS A 73 8.11 -14.17 12.69
CA LYS A 73 9.12 -15.14 13.17
C LYS A 73 9.45 -15.00 14.65
N SER A 74 8.89 -14.01 15.34
CA SER A 74 9.06 -13.93 16.80
C SER A 74 8.45 -15.15 17.48
N GLU A 75 9.08 -15.63 18.57
CA GLU A 75 8.60 -16.80 19.34
C GLU A 75 7.14 -16.64 19.82
N LEU A 76 6.66 -15.40 19.96
CA LEU A 76 5.27 -15.07 20.29
C LEU A 76 4.27 -15.36 19.14
N PHE A 77 4.74 -15.35 17.89
CA PHE A 77 3.94 -15.61 16.69
C PHE A 77 3.91 -17.11 16.30
N GLU A 78 4.84 -17.92 16.79
CA GLU A 78 4.88 -19.37 16.55
C GLU A 78 3.65 -20.09 17.12
N THR A 79 3.04 -19.51 18.16
CA THR A 79 1.71 -19.91 18.62
C THR A 79 0.66 -19.27 17.71
N ALA A 80 0.41 -19.87 16.53
CA ALA A 80 -0.43 -19.51 15.37
C ALA A 80 -1.56 -18.43 15.46
N GLY A 81 -2.04 -18.01 16.63
CA GLY A 81 -3.09 -17.00 16.82
C GLY A 81 -2.81 -15.63 16.18
N PRO A 82 -1.63 -15.00 16.39
CA PRO A 82 -1.35 -13.66 15.85
C PRO A 82 -1.27 -13.60 14.32
N LEU A 83 -0.68 -14.61 13.67
CA LEU A 83 -0.61 -14.68 12.20
C LEU A 83 -2.00 -14.87 11.56
N ILE A 84 -2.84 -15.71 12.17
CA ILE A 84 -4.24 -15.88 11.74
C ILE A 84 -4.99 -14.55 11.85
N SER A 85 -4.73 -13.76 12.91
CA SER A 85 -5.34 -12.43 13.08
C SER A 85 -4.93 -11.47 11.97
N ALA A 86 -3.63 -11.40 11.62
CA ALA A 86 -3.13 -10.53 10.56
C ALA A 86 -3.73 -10.88 9.18
N ARG A 87 -3.78 -12.19 8.85
CA ARG A 87 -4.39 -12.66 7.59
C ARG A 87 -5.89 -12.36 7.54
N LYS A 88 -6.61 -12.53 8.67
CA LYS A 88 -8.04 -12.17 8.77
C LYS A 88 -8.26 -10.67 8.59
N GLU A 89 -7.45 -9.83 9.25
CA GLU A 89 -7.49 -8.36 9.10
C GLU A 89 -7.31 -7.96 7.63
N ALA A 90 -6.27 -8.50 6.98
CA ALA A 90 -6.03 -8.24 5.56
C ALA A 90 -7.20 -8.70 4.67
N ASN A 91 -7.79 -9.86 4.94
CA ASN A 91 -8.92 -10.36 4.17
C ASN A 91 -10.18 -9.49 4.33
N ILE A 92 -10.43 -8.94 5.51
CA ILE A 92 -11.52 -7.98 5.71
C ILE A 92 -11.26 -6.72 4.89
N LEU A 93 -10.06 -6.15 5.00
CA LEU A 93 -9.72 -4.91 4.28
C LEU A 93 -9.74 -5.08 2.75
N LYS A 94 -9.41 -6.27 2.21
CA LYS A 94 -9.56 -6.57 0.77
C LYS A 94 -11.00 -6.46 0.26
N SER A 95 -11.99 -6.61 1.14
CA SER A 95 -13.41 -6.59 0.78
C SER A 95 -14.07 -5.22 0.94
N VAL A 96 -13.33 -4.22 1.46
CA VAL A 96 -13.86 -2.90 1.79
C VAL A 96 -13.24 -1.83 0.88
N GLN A 97 -14.09 -1.11 0.15
CA GLN A 97 -13.70 0.06 -0.62
C GLN A 97 -14.64 1.22 -0.28
N HIS A 98 -14.16 2.15 0.54
CA HIS A 98 -14.97 3.25 1.03
C HIS A 98 -14.10 4.48 1.33
N PRO A 99 -14.53 5.71 1.00
CA PRO A 99 -13.71 6.92 1.15
C PRO A 99 -13.25 7.21 2.60
N ASN A 100 -13.96 6.68 3.60
CA ASN A 100 -13.65 6.89 5.03
C ASN A 100 -13.07 5.65 5.72
N ILE A 101 -12.68 4.61 4.96
CA ILE A 101 -12.04 3.41 5.50
C ILE A 101 -10.69 3.26 4.81
N VAL A 102 -9.67 2.90 5.57
CA VAL A 102 -8.33 2.67 5.03
C VAL A 102 -8.37 1.56 3.97
N GLU A 103 -7.81 1.84 2.81
CA GLU A 103 -7.72 0.88 1.70
C GLU A 103 -6.42 0.08 1.82
N LEU A 104 -6.52 -1.24 1.69
CA LEU A 104 -5.36 -2.12 1.62
C LEU A 104 -4.93 -2.27 0.16
N PHE A 105 -3.77 -1.70 -0.18
CA PHE A 105 -3.21 -1.82 -1.52
C PHE A 105 -2.63 -3.20 -1.79
N GLU A 106 -1.68 -3.64 -0.95
CA GLU A 106 -0.92 -4.87 -1.17
C GLU A 106 -0.52 -5.55 0.13
N VAL A 107 -0.29 -6.86 0.04
CA VAL A 107 0.23 -7.69 1.14
C VAL A 107 1.46 -8.41 0.64
N PHE A 108 2.55 -8.31 1.39
CA PHE A 108 3.79 -9.04 1.16
C PHE A 108 3.98 -10.04 2.31
N GLU A 109 4.29 -11.28 1.95
CA GLU A 109 4.59 -12.35 2.91
C GLU A 109 5.81 -13.11 2.38
N LYS A 110 6.73 -13.47 3.28
CA LYS A 110 7.94 -14.23 2.99
C LYS A 110 7.89 -15.57 3.71
#